data_AF-A0A961AMA4-F1
#
_entry.id   AF-A0A961AMA4-F1
#
_cell.length_a   1.000
_cell.length_b   1.000
_cell.length_c   1.000
_cell.angle_alpha   90.00
_cell.angle_beta   90.00
_cell.angle_gamma   90.00
#
_symmetry.space_group_name_H-M   'P 1'
#
loop_
_entity.id
_entity.type
_entity.pdbx_description
1 polymer ?
#
loop_
_entity_poly.entity_id
_entity_poly.type
_entity_poly.pdbx_seq_one_letter_code
_entity_poly.pdbx_strand_id
1 'polypeptide(L)'
;MGAAPGSSATSLPLQRRQIRQATPDAPPPPQPSTAADNPFAEQQPLTPPSEEPTEPAPEERRRATRPKKSAFAQAGAAVDADWEAPHEEFSEELPEWDEGAQHIARPPGRRWSPLAVFTGIVLLLACAAGGALLIWLSLKEKKQNVSSDGSNTEMQRRSVLADSLIKPPGQTLEQRVSWELYADSLVQRVPGTLDPLFAPSTVDRRPYLHDADTALPRVEKFFARTPRPDIGPIERLKIAPLLLSTGERIALFRISTTTNEAGGLGRFYDVDPNEPLQLDWDLFEETHDEVLKNYLLDKSQHNESQWFQVGLRRTHGLELNEEQRETFHPFELQGAASGGVRVYAYCRKSLPIGKRLDELMDWSEVYLGTLLVGVEQMQTGEFRLMILDFRGSGLVQEK
;
A
#
# COMPACT_ATOMS: atom_id res chain seq x y z
N MET A 1 -1.60 -33.77 69.57
CA MET A 1 -0.61 -33.81 68.46
C MET A 1 -1.33 -33.38 67.19
N GLY A 2 -0.76 -32.42 66.45
CA GLY A 2 -1.34 -31.92 65.19
C GLY A 2 -1.52 -30.41 65.20
N ALA A 3 -0.42 -29.69 65.01
CA ALA A 3 -0.36 -28.23 64.92
C ALA A 3 -0.98 -27.73 63.59
N ALA A 4 -1.79 -26.67 63.69
CA ALA A 4 -2.27 -25.89 62.54
C ALA A 4 -1.38 -24.63 62.41
N PRO A 5 -0.70 -24.40 61.27
CA PRO A 5 0.09 -23.21 61.05
C PRO A 5 -0.79 -22.01 60.67
N GLY A 6 -0.59 -20.91 61.40
CA GLY A 6 -1.24 -19.64 61.20
C GLY A 6 -0.72 -18.92 59.95
N SER A 7 -1.66 -18.45 59.13
CA SER A 7 -1.44 -17.53 58.02
C SER A 7 -1.23 -16.13 58.56
N SER A 8 -0.02 -15.59 58.38
CA SER A 8 0.31 -14.18 58.62
C SER A 8 0.10 -13.42 57.32
N ALA A 9 -0.98 -12.64 57.25
CA ALA A 9 -1.24 -11.71 56.17
C ALA A 9 -0.38 -10.45 56.37
N THR A 10 0.63 -10.27 55.53
CA THR A 10 1.44 -9.05 55.47
C THR A 10 0.65 -7.96 54.73
N SER A 11 0.14 -7.00 55.50
CA SER A 11 -0.50 -5.77 55.03
C SER A 11 0.56 -4.81 54.44
N LEU A 12 0.47 -4.53 53.14
CA LEU A 12 1.22 -3.46 52.48
C LEU A 12 0.49 -2.11 52.65
N PRO A 13 1.19 -1.00 52.93
CA PRO A 13 0.58 0.32 53.07
C PRO A 13 0.23 0.93 51.71
N LEU A 14 -1.06 1.27 51.54
CA LEU A 14 -1.59 2.14 50.50
C LEU A 14 -0.93 3.53 50.57
N GLN A 15 0.06 3.80 49.72
CA GLN A 15 0.53 5.15 49.45
C GLN A 15 -0.49 5.90 48.58
N ARG A 16 -1.36 6.66 49.26
CA ARG A 16 -2.31 7.59 48.65
C ARG A 16 -1.54 8.82 48.13
N ARG A 17 -1.18 8.79 46.85
CA ARG A 17 -0.62 9.95 46.13
C ARG A 17 -1.74 10.99 45.99
N GLN A 18 -1.69 12.05 46.81
CA GLN A 18 -2.57 13.21 46.68
C GLN A 18 -2.24 13.95 45.38
N ILE A 19 -3.15 13.90 44.41
CA ILE A 19 -3.14 14.81 43.26
C ILE A 19 -3.68 16.14 43.77
N ARG A 20 -2.83 17.18 43.77
CA ARG A 20 -3.26 18.57 43.92
C ARG A 20 -4.17 18.90 42.73
N GLN A 21 -5.46 19.02 42.97
CA GLN A 21 -6.38 19.67 42.06
C GLN A 21 -6.05 21.18 42.08
N ALA A 22 -5.66 21.71 40.92
CA ALA A 22 -5.64 23.15 40.69
C ALA A 22 -7.09 23.62 40.61
N THR A 23 -7.48 24.49 41.53
CA THR A 23 -8.73 25.26 41.50
C THR A 23 -8.72 26.14 40.25
N PRO A 24 -9.75 26.11 39.39
CA PRO A 24 -9.90 27.11 38.34
C PRO A 24 -10.31 28.45 38.96
N ASP A 25 -9.52 29.47 38.68
CA ASP A 25 -9.75 30.86 39.09
C ASP A 25 -11.10 31.37 38.59
N ALA A 26 -11.75 32.14 39.46
CA ALA A 26 -13.02 32.80 39.22
C ALA A 26 -12.93 33.79 38.04
N PRO A 27 -14.04 34.02 37.30
CA PRO A 27 -14.07 35.01 36.24
C PRO A 27 -13.94 36.44 36.81
N PRO A 28 -13.20 37.33 36.13
CA PRO A 28 -13.09 38.73 36.53
C PRO A 28 -14.43 39.47 36.37
N PRO A 29 -14.69 40.52 37.18
CA PRO A 29 -15.93 41.29 37.12
C PRO A 29 -16.06 42.08 35.81
N PRO A 30 -17.29 42.35 35.34
CA PRO A 30 -17.53 43.09 34.10
C PRO A 30 -17.07 44.55 34.24
N GLN A 31 -16.24 45.00 33.31
CA GLN A 31 -15.90 46.41 33.16
C GLN A 31 -17.04 47.17 32.46
N PRO A 32 -17.33 48.42 32.88
CA PRO A 32 -18.33 49.25 32.25
C PRO A 32 -17.91 49.74 30.86
N SER A 33 -18.91 49.78 29.98
CA SER A 33 -18.89 50.24 28.60
C SER A 33 -18.37 51.68 28.46
N THR A 34 -17.47 51.89 27.50
CA THR A 34 -17.30 53.19 26.84
C THR A 34 -17.66 53.03 25.37
N ALA A 35 -18.82 53.59 25.03
CA ALA A 35 -19.23 53.89 23.68
C ALA A 35 -18.25 54.89 23.04
N ALA A 36 -17.80 54.56 21.83
CA ALA A 36 -17.23 55.51 20.88
C ALA A 36 -17.41 54.95 19.46
N ASP A 37 -18.33 55.56 18.72
CA ASP A 37 -18.30 55.88 17.30
C ASP A 37 -17.70 54.86 16.33
N ASN A 38 -18.58 54.14 15.62
CA ASN A 38 -18.24 53.41 14.42
C ASN A 38 -19.08 53.93 13.24
N PRO A 39 -18.57 54.87 12.42
CA PRO A 39 -19.29 55.42 11.28
C PRO A 39 -18.86 54.71 9.99
N PHE A 40 -19.22 53.44 9.80
CA PHE A 40 -19.14 52.76 8.49
C PHE A 40 -20.26 51.73 8.37
N ALA A 41 -21.46 52.25 8.11
CA ALA A 41 -22.53 51.52 7.44
C ALA A 41 -22.48 51.89 5.94
N GLU A 42 -23.02 51.00 5.10
CA GLU A 42 -23.06 51.05 3.62
C GLU A 42 -21.75 50.55 2.98
N GLN A 43 -21.71 49.54 2.10
CA GLN A 43 -22.63 49.20 1.01
C GLN A 43 -22.61 47.69 0.73
N GLN A 44 -23.80 47.08 0.61
CA GLN A 44 -23.99 45.78 -0.03
C GLN A 44 -24.11 45.97 -1.55
N PRO A 45 -23.41 45.19 -2.39
CA PRO A 45 -23.72 45.13 -3.81
C PRO A 45 -24.90 44.20 -4.08
N LEU A 46 -25.86 44.73 -4.84
CA LEU A 46 -27.03 44.06 -5.40
C LEU A 46 -26.65 42.91 -6.35
N THR A 47 -27.25 41.74 -6.13
CA THR A 47 -27.38 40.64 -7.10
C THR A 47 -28.25 41.05 -8.30
N PRO A 48 -27.83 40.81 -9.55
CA PRO A 48 -28.72 40.81 -10.70
C PRO A 48 -29.47 39.46 -10.86
N PRO A 49 -30.65 39.47 -11.51
CA PRO A 49 -31.63 38.39 -11.47
C PRO A 49 -31.32 37.21 -12.41
N SER A 50 -31.75 36.03 -11.98
CA SER A 50 -31.84 34.79 -12.75
C SER A 50 -32.70 34.96 -14.01
N GLU A 51 -32.14 34.64 -15.17
CA GLU A 51 -32.91 34.33 -16.37
C GLU A 51 -33.29 32.84 -16.37
N GLU A 52 -34.59 32.63 -16.51
CA GLU A 52 -35.31 31.36 -16.57
C GLU A 52 -35.37 30.89 -18.03
N PRO A 53 -34.82 29.71 -18.40
CA PRO A 53 -35.02 29.17 -19.74
C PRO A 53 -36.38 28.49 -19.84
N THR A 54 -37.21 29.04 -20.72
CA THR A 54 -38.51 28.55 -21.14
C THR A 54 -38.43 27.14 -21.75
N GLU A 55 -39.27 26.27 -21.22
CA GLU A 55 -39.63 24.94 -21.71
C GLU A 55 -40.49 25.04 -22.99
N PRO A 56 -40.18 24.31 -24.07
CA PRO A 56 -41.18 23.97 -25.07
C PRO A 56 -41.74 22.55 -24.86
N ALA A 57 -43.07 22.52 -24.82
CA ALA A 57 -43.94 21.37 -24.69
C ALA A 57 -43.82 20.34 -25.84
N PRO A 58 -44.38 19.11 -25.67
CA PRO A 58 -44.03 17.93 -26.45
C PRO A 58 -44.91 17.78 -27.70
N GLU A 59 -44.32 17.34 -28.81
CA GLU A 59 -45.07 16.93 -30.00
C GLU A 59 -45.06 15.41 -30.21
N GLU A 60 -46.25 14.95 -30.57
CA GLU A 60 -46.74 13.58 -30.59
C GLU A 60 -46.16 12.69 -31.70
N ARG A 61 -46.09 11.40 -31.37
CA ARG A 61 -46.45 10.24 -32.22
C ARG A 61 -45.94 10.21 -33.67
N ARG A 62 -45.20 9.14 -33.99
CA ARG A 62 -45.74 8.07 -34.87
C ARG A 62 -44.93 6.77 -34.85
N ARG A 63 -45.72 5.72 -35.09
CA ARG A 63 -45.47 4.28 -35.06
C ARG A 63 -44.40 3.77 -36.04
N ALA A 64 -43.76 2.68 -35.60
CA ALA A 64 -43.49 1.42 -36.30
C ALA A 64 -42.82 1.45 -37.69
N THR A 65 -41.69 0.77 -37.81
CA THR A 65 -41.60 -0.54 -38.49
C THR A 65 -40.19 -1.13 -38.37
N ARG A 66 -40.14 -2.46 -38.29
CA ARG A 66 -38.96 -3.33 -38.34
C ARG A 66 -38.73 -3.74 -39.80
N PRO A 67 -37.49 -3.76 -40.30
CA PRO A 67 -36.95 -5.00 -40.90
C PRO A 67 -35.45 -5.21 -40.53
N LYS A 68 -35.03 -6.40 -40.11
CA LYS A 68 -34.39 -7.49 -40.89
C LYS A 68 -33.08 -7.12 -41.64
N LYS A 69 -31.97 -7.64 -41.08
CA LYS A 69 -30.78 -8.31 -41.68
C LYS A 69 -30.35 -7.96 -43.12
N SER A 70 -29.12 -7.46 -43.24
CA SER A 70 -28.06 -7.85 -44.21
C SER A 70 -26.79 -7.06 -43.84
N ALA A 71 -25.65 -7.68 -43.49
CA ALA A 71 -24.62 -8.24 -44.39
C ALA A 71 -24.02 -7.20 -45.36
N PHE A 72 -22.68 -7.22 -45.45
CA PHE A 72 -21.75 -6.45 -46.29
C PHE A 72 -21.29 -5.08 -45.79
N ALA A 73 -20.10 -5.08 -45.20
CA ALA A 73 -19.20 -3.93 -45.13
C ALA A 73 -18.18 -4.06 -46.26
N GLN A 74 -18.24 -3.16 -47.24
CA GLN A 74 -17.13 -2.88 -48.14
C GLN A 74 -17.27 -1.45 -48.69
N ALA A 75 -16.14 -0.73 -48.61
CA ALA A 75 -15.76 0.47 -49.35
C ALA A 75 -16.50 1.80 -49.06
N GLY A 76 -15.79 2.67 -48.32
CA GLY A 76 -15.03 3.76 -48.95
C GLY A 76 -15.68 5.13 -49.09
N ALA A 77 -14.81 6.15 -48.98
CA ALA A 77 -15.01 7.61 -49.16
C ALA A 77 -15.81 8.33 -48.06
N ALA A 78 -15.53 9.55 -47.65
CA ALA A 78 -14.43 10.51 -47.84
C ALA A 78 -14.91 11.73 -47.05
N VAL A 79 -14.11 12.30 -46.13
CA VAL A 79 -14.22 13.71 -45.77
C VAL A 79 -12.83 14.23 -45.45
N ASP A 80 -12.35 15.08 -46.34
CA ASP A 80 -11.21 15.98 -46.20
C ASP A 80 -11.42 16.94 -45.02
N ALA A 81 -10.39 17.11 -44.21
CA ALA A 81 -10.22 18.29 -43.38
C ALA A 81 -8.72 18.55 -43.20
N ASP A 82 -8.27 19.55 -43.96
CA ASP A 82 -6.96 20.19 -43.89
C ASP A 82 -6.55 20.51 -42.45
N TRP A 83 -5.41 19.96 -42.04
CA TRP A 83 -4.60 20.53 -40.97
C TRP A 83 -3.13 20.43 -41.36
N GLU A 84 -2.64 21.46 -42.06
CA GLU A 84 -1.23 21.67 -42.32
C GLU A 84 -0.56 22.13 -41.01
N ALA A 85 0.20 21.22 -40.38
CA ALA A 85 1.22 21.59 -39.40
C ALA A 85 2.59 21.59 -40.10
N PRO A 86 3.47 22.56 -39.81
CA PRO A 86 4.76 22.68 -40.48
C PRO A 86 5.68 21.52 -40.07
N HIS A 87 6.02 20.68 -41.04
CA HIS A 87 7.14 19.75 -40.92
C HIS A 87 8.45 20.56 -41.01
N GLU A 88 9.11 20.76 -39.87
CA GLU A 88 10.54 21.00 -39.87
C GLU A 88 11.22 19.74 -40.42
N GLU A 89 11.90 19.86 -41.55
CA GLU A 89 12.79 18.86 -42.12
C GLU A 89 13.92 18.59 -41.13
N PHE A 90 13.74 17.61 -40.25
CA PHE A 90 14.84 16.97 -39.57
C PHE A 90 15.47 16.00 -40.58
N SER A 91 16.50 16.46 -41.27
CA SER A 91 17.37 15.61 -42.08
C SER A 91 18.06 14.61 -41.15
N GLU A 92 17.48 13.42 -41.01
CA GLU A 92 18.17 12.23 -40.49
C GLU A 92 19.24 11.82 -41.51
N GLU A 93 20.40 12.49 -41.48
CA GLU A 93 21.65 11.89 -41.93
C GLU A 93 22.01 10.78 -40.92
N LEU A 94 21.46 9.60 -41.17
CA LEU A 94 21.90 8.36 -40.54
C LEU A 94 23.39 8.17 -40.85
N PRO A 95 24.27 7.94 -39.85
CA PRO A 95 25.63 7.54 -40.13
C PRO A 95 25.61 6.22 -40.89
N GLU A 96 26.18 6.25 -42.10
CA GLU A 96 26.43 5.10 -42.96
C GLU A 96 27.33 4.12 -42.17
N TRP A 97 26.72 3.09 -41.59
CA TRP A 97 27.46 1.98 -40.99
C TRP A 97 28.06 1.16 -42.13
N ASP A 98 29.33 1.43 -42.38
CA ASP A 98 30.24 0.67 -43.22
C ASP A 98 29.99 -0.85 -43.06
N GLU A 99 29.46 -1.50 -44.10
CA GLU A 99 29.30 -2.96 -44.22
C GLU A 99 30.65 -3.67 -44.42
N GLY A 100 31.66 -3.23 -43.66
CA GLY A 100 32.99 -3.81 -43.56
C GLY A 100 32.97 -5.11 -42.75
N ALA A 101 32.69 -6.22 -43.44
CA ALA A 101 33.26 -7.54 -43.18
C ALA A 101 33.34 -8.01 -41.71
N GLN A 102 32.19 -8.38 -41.12
CA GLN A 102 32.20 -9.33 -40.00
C GLN A 102 32.45 -10.75 -40.51
N HIS A 103 33.71 -11.08 -40.75
CA HIS A 103 34.15 -12.47 -40.74
C HIS A 103 33.92 -13.03 -39.33
N ILE A 104 32.79 -13.72 -39.15
CA ILE A 104 32.57 -14.59 -37.99
C ILE A 104 33.64 -15.69 -38.06
N ALA A 105 34.75 -15.46 -37.38
CA ALA A 105 35.78 -16.46 -37.16
C ALA A 105 35.14 -17.63 -36.42
N ARG A 106 34.84 -18.72 -37.14
CA ARG A 106 34.51 -20.01 -36.53
C ARG A 106 35.66 -20.34 -35.57
N PRO A 107 35.38 -20.55 -34.27
CA PRO A 107 36.44 -20.93 -33.34
C PRO A 107 37.09 -22.23 -33.86
N PRO A 108 38.43 -22.32 -33.87
CA PRO A 108 39.11 -23.52 -34.32
C PRO A 108 38.60 -24.68 -33.47
N GLY A 109 38.18 -25.77 -34.14
CA GLY A 109 37.64 -26.97 -33.52
C GLY A 109 38.59 -27.50 -32.46
N ARG A 110 38.33 -27.11 -31.20
CA ARG A 110 39.16 -27.45 -30.06
C ARG A 110 38.93 -28.93 -29.80
N ARG A 111 39.85 -29.78 -30.26
CA ARG A 111 39.85 -31.21 -29.93
C ARG A 111 40.04 -31.32 -28.42
N TRP A 112 38.97 -31.62 -27.70
CA TRP A 112 39.02 -31.85 -26.26
C TRP A 112 39.93 -33.04 -26.02
N SER A 113 40.98 -32.84 -25.23
CA SER A 113 41.84 -33.96 -24.84
C SER A 113 40.99 -34.97 -24.07
N PRO A 114 41.24 -36.27 -24.20
CA PRO A 114 40.51 -37.29 -23.44
C PRO A 114 40.56 -37.04 -21.92
N LEU A 115 41.60 -36.35 -21.44
CA LEU A 115 41.74 -35.92 -20.05
C LEU A 115 40.71 -34.84 -19.66
N ALA A 116 40.41 -33.88 -20.55
CA ALA A 116 39.44 -32.82 -20.30
C ALA A 116 37.99 -33.35 -20.30
N VAL A 117 37.69 -34.36 -21.12
CA VAL A 117 36.40 -35.05 -21.10
C VAL A 117 36.24 -35.83 -19.79
N PHE A 118 37.31 -36.52 -19.36
CA PHE A 118 37.29 -37.27 -18.10
C PHE A 118 37.10 -36.37 -16.88
N THR A 119 37.82 -35.24 -16.79
CA THR A 119 37.62 -34.29 -15.69
C THR A 119 36.23 -33.67 -15.69
N GLY A 120 35.65 -33.39 -16.87
CA GLY A 120 34.26 -32.94 -17.00
C GLY A 120 33.26 -33.96 -16.44
N ILE A 121 33.42 -35.24 -16.77
CA ILE A 121 32.55 -36.32 -16.27
C ILE A 121 32.69 -36.48 -14.75
N VAL A 122 33.90 -36.45 -14.22
CA VAL A 122 34.14 -36.56 -12.76
C VAL A 122 33.51 -35.39 -12.01
N LEU A 123 33.62 -34.17 -12.53
CA LEU A 123 32.99 -32.99 -11.93
C LEU A 123 31.46 -33.12 -11.90
N LEU A 124 30.87 -33.60 -13.00
CA LEU A 124 29.42 -33.80 -13.12
C LEU A 124 28.91 -34.87 -12.14
N LEU A 125 29.65 -35.97 -11.96
CA LEU A 125 29.36 -36.99 -10.96
C LEU A 125 29.50 -36.47 -9.52
N ALA A 126 30.50 -35.64 -9.24
CA ALA A 126 30.66 -35.00 -7.93
C ALA A 126 29.50 -34.04 -7.61
N CYS A 127 29.04 -33.25 -8.59
CA CYS A 127 27.86 -32.41 -8.45
C CYS A 127 26.58 -33.22 -8.21
N ALA A 128 26.40 -34.34 -8.93
CA ALA A 128 25.24 -35.22 -8.74
C ALA A 128 25.24 -35.89 -7.35
N ALA A 129 26.40 -36.36 -6.88
CA ALA A 129 26.55 -36.95 -5.56
C ALA A 129 26.32 -35.91 -4.43
N GLY A 130 26.85 -34.69 -4.61
CA GLY A 130 26.61 -33.58 -3.68
C GLY A 130 25.13 -33.18 -3.59
N GLY A 131 24.46 -33.08 -4.75
CA GLY A 131 23.01 -32.82 -4.81
C GLY A 131 22.18 -33.90 -4.13
N ALA A 132 22.50 -35.18 -4.36
CA ALA A 132 21.82 -36.30 -3.72
C ALA A 132 22.02 -36.31 -2.19
N LEU A 133 23.20 -35.95 -1.70
CA LEU A 133 23.49 -35.85 -0.27
C LEU A 133 22.66 -34.74 0.40
N LEU A 134 22.54 -33.57 -0.24
CA LEU A 134 21.71 -32.46 0.26
C LEU A 134 20.22 -32.82 0.32
N ILE A 135 19.71 -33.50 -0.69
CA ILE A 135 18.31 -33.98 -0.70
C ILE A 135 18.10 -35.02 0.43
N TRP A 136 19.03 -35.93 0.62
CA TRP A 136 18.94 -36.93 1.69
C TRP A 136 18.98 -36.30 3.09
N LEU A 137 19.84 -35.31 3.32
CA LEU A 137 19.88 -34.57 4.59
C LEU A 137 18.57 -33.82 4.84
N SER A 138 18.00 -33.15 3.82
CA SER A 138 16.71 -32.47 3.92
C SER A 138 15.55 -33.42 4.25
N LEU A 139 15.55 -34.62 3.68
CA LEU A 139 14.55 -35.65 3.99
C LEU A 139 14.69 -36.21 5.41
N LYS A 140 15.92 -36.26 5.94
CA LYS A 140 16.19 -36.74 7.30
C LYS A 140 15.70 -35.75 8.37
N GLU A 141 15.87 -34.44 8.15
CA GLU A 141 15.32 -33.40 9.01
C GLU A 141 13.79 -33.42 9.04
N LYS A 142 13.13 -33.63 7.88
CA LYS A 142 11.67 -33.80 7.83
C LYS A 142 11.17 -34.98 8.65
N LYS A 143 11.91 -36.10 8.72
CA LYS A 143 11.49 -37.26 9.54
C LYS A 143 11.66 -37.04 11.05
N GLN A 144 12.65 -36.26 11.49
CA GLN A 144 12.83 -35.95 12.92
C GLN A 144 11.77 -34.97 13.44
N ASN A 145 11.31 -34.04 12.59
CA ASN A 145 10.27 -33.08 12.98
C ASN A 145 8.87 -33.69 13.10
N VAL A 146 8.63 -34.88 12.54
CA VAL A 146 7.32 -35.57 12.63
C VAL A 146 7.19 -36.44 13.89
N SER A 147 8.28 -36.71 14.63
CA SER A 147 8.24 -37.54 15.87
C SER A 147 8.33 -36.75 17.18
N SER A 148 8.27 -35.41 17.14
CA SER A 148 8.42 -34.55 18.33
C SER A 148 7.16 -33.75 18.69
N ASP A 149 5.99 -34.20 18.24
CA ASP A 149 4.71 -33.46 18.35
C ASP A 149 3.98 -33.63 19.69
N GLY A 150 4.70 -34.01 20.76
CA GLY A 150 4.12 -34.26 22.09
C GLY A 150 4.55 -33.33 23.22
N SER A 151 5.55 -32.47 23.02
CA SER A 151 6.09 -31.62 24.11
C SER A 151 6.53 -30.21 23.70
N ASN A 152 6.31 -29.82 22.44
CA ASN A 152 6.88 -28.59 21.88
C ASN A 152 6.04 -27.32 22.08
N THR A 153 4.84 -27.41 22.66
CA THR A 153 3.93 -26.27 22.82
C THR A 153 4.49 -25.20 23.78
N GLU A 154 5.34 -25.59 24.73
CA GLU A 154 5.91 -24.68 25.73
C GLU A 154 7.23 -24.03 25.28
N MET A 155 8.03 -24.73 24.47
CA MET A 155 9.22 -24.16 23.84
C MET A 155 8.87 -23.23 22.66
N GLN A 156 7.83 -23.53 21.88
CA GLN A 156 7.34 -22.60 20.84
C GLN A 156 6.78 -21.30 21.45
N ARG A 157 6.10 -21.35 22.61
CA ARG A 157 5.74 -20.11 23.33
C ARG A 157 6.96 -19.29 23.76
N ARG A 158 8.04 -19.94 24.17
CA ARG A 158 9.29 -19.25 24.55
C ARG A 158 10.10 -18.74 23.36
N SER A 159 10.08 -19.41 22.20
CA SER A 159 10.79 -18.93 21.01
C SER A 159 10.06 -17.80 20.29
N VAL A 160 8.71 -17.79 20.30
CA VAL A 160 7.91 -16.65 19.79
C VAL A 160 8.17 -15.39 20.62
N LEU A 161 8.40 -15.53 21.93
CA LEU A 161 8.85 -14.42 22.78
C LEU A 161 10.28 -13.96 22.45
N ALA A 162 11.17 -14.86 22.03
CA ALA A 162 12.57 -14.54 21.73
C ALA A 162 12.77 -13.82 20.39
N ASP A 163 12.01 -14.16 19.35
CA ASP A 163 12.04 -13.44 18.06
C ASP A 163 11.34 -12.07 18.11
N SER A 164 10.57 -11.79 19.17
CA SER A 164 9.95 -10.47 19.43
C SER A 164 10.88 -9.47 20.17
N LEU A 165 12.15 -9.84 20.41
CA LEU A 165 13.09 -9.07 21.25
C LEU A 165 13.85 -7.94 20.54
N ILE A 166 13.59 -7.64 19.26
CA ILE A 166 13.92 -6.31 18.75
C ILE A 166 12.86 -5.38 19.33
N LYS A 167 13.17 -4.78 20.49
CA LYS A 167 12.25 -3.86 21.15
C LYS A 167 12.14 -2.60 20.30
N PRO A 168 10.98 -2.28 19.69
CA PRO A 168 10.70 -0.89 19.36
C PRO A 168 10.79 -0.06 20.65
N PRO A 169 11.57 1.03 20.65
CA PRO A 169 11.69 1.90 21.82
C PRO A 169 10.30 2.41 22.23
N GLY A 170 10.03 2.45 23.54
CA GLY A 170 8.87 3.15 24.10
C GLY A 170 7.59 2.34 24.38
N GLN A 171 7.47 1.07 23.98
CA GLN A 171 6.27 0.26 24.30
C GLN A 171 6.44 -0.65 25.51
N THR A 172 5.43 -0.67 26.36
CA THR A 172 5.32 -1.61 27.47
C THR A 172 4.97 -3.02 26.96
N LEU A 173 5.34 -4.05 27.71
CA LEU A 173 4.99 -5.44 27.38
C LEU A 173 3.46 -5.63 27.30
N GLU A 174 2.72 -4.96 28.18
CA GLU A 174 1.25 -5.02 28.25
C GLU A 174 0.60 -4.52 26.95
N GLN A 175 1.07 -3.40 26.40
CA GLN A 175 0.60 -2.86 25.12
C GLN A 175 0.83 -3.82 23.95
N ARG A 176 1.94 -4.58 23.96
CA ARG A 176 2.21 -5.57 22.92
C ARG A 176 1.29 -6.77 23.03
N VAL A 177 1.11 -7.28 24.25
CA VAL A 177 0.22 -8.43 24.49
C VAL A 177 -1.22 -8.05 24.14
N SER A 178 -1.69 -6.86 24.53
CA SER A 178 -3.02 -6.39 24.15
C SER A 178 -3.17 -6.25 22.64
N TRP A 179 -2.13 -5.76 21.96
CA TRP A 179 -2.13 -5.64 20.50
C TRP A 179 -2.23 -7.01 19.81
N GLU A 180 -1.40 -7.99 20.21
CA GLU A 180 -1.44 -9.33 19.60
C GLU A 180 -2.79 -10.02 19.86
N LEU A 181 -3.36 -9.87 21.05
CA LEU A 181 -4.70 -10.40 21.34
C LEU A 181 -5.78 -9.76 20.46
N TYR A 182 -5.70 -8.45 20.24
CA TYR A 182 -6.61 -7.76 19.31
C TYR A 182 -6.40 -8.25 17.87
N ALA A 183 -5.17 -8.29 17.39
CA ALA A 183 -4.85 -8.74 16.04
C ALA A 183 -5.26 -10.19 15.78
N ASP A 184 -5.08 -11.09 16.75
CA ASP A 184 -5.53 -12.48 16.67
C ASP A 184 -7.06 -12.60 16.69
N SER A 185 -7.77 -11.71 17.40
CA SER A 185 -9.23 -11.68 17.37
C SER A 185 -9.77 -11.31 15.97
N LEU A 186 -9.07 -10.44 15.24
CA LEU A 186 -9.43 -10.07 13.87
C LEU A 186 -9.30 -11.25 12.92
N VAL A 187 -8.29 -12.12 13.07
CA VAL A 187 -8.09 -13.32 12.23
C VAL A 187 -9.34 -14.19 12.19
N GLN A 188 -10.06 -14.30 13.30
CA GLN A 188 -11.29 -15.09 13.40
C GLN A 188 -12.50 -14.42 12.74
N ARG A 189 -12.52 -13.08 12.67
CA ARG A 189 -13.65 -12.29 12.15
C ARG A 189 -13.54 -11.95 10.66
N VAL A 190 -12.32 -11.83 10.14
CA VAL A 190 -12.05 -11.47 8.73
C VAL A 190 -12.78 -12.36 7.72
N PRO A 191 -12.82 -13.70 7.85
CA PRO A 191 -13.59 -14.54 6.93
C PRO A 191 -15.07 -14.16 6.86
N GLY A 192 -15.70 -13.83 8.00
CA GLY A 192 -17.10 -13.40 8.05
C GLY A 192 -17.39 -12.07 7.34
N THR A 193 -16.34 -11.30 7.01
CA THR A 193 -16.43 -10.08 6.19
C THR A 193 -16.15 -10.38 4.72
N LEU A 194 -15.12 -11.17 4.45
CA LEU A 194 -14.68 -11.43 3.09
C LEU A 194 -15.58 -12.41 2.33
N ASP A 195 -16.10 -13.45 3.00
CA ASP A 195 -17.01 -14.43 2.39
C ASP A 195 -18.25 -13.76 1.76
N PRO A 196 -19.04 -12.92 2.49
CA PRO A 196 -20.17 -12.24 1.88
C PRO A 196 -19.77 -11.14 0.88
N LEU A 197 -18.61 -10.50 1.05
CA LEU A 197 -18.12 -9.49 0.12
C LEU A 197 -17.78 -10.11 -1.26
N PHE A 198 -17.12 -11.27 -1.27
CA PHE A 198 -16.74 -12.01 -2.47
C PHE A 198 -17.86 -12.91 -3.01
N ALA A 199 -18.96 -13.09 -2.27
CA ALA A 199 -20.13 -13.84 -2.68
C ALA A 199 -20.76 -13.29 -3.99
N PRO A 200 -21.55 -14.11 -4.71
CA PRO A 200 -22.30 -13.68 -5.90
C PRO A 200 -23.10 -12.38 -5.70
N SER A 201 -23.35 -11.67 -6.80
CA SER A 201 -23.86 -10.28 -6.86
C SER A 201 -25.24 -10.01 -6.22
N THR A 202 -25.83 -11.01 -5.57
CA THR A 202 -27.13 -10.92 -4.88
C THR A 202 -27.02 -10.46 -3.43
N VAL A 203 -25.80 -10.41 -2.86
CA VAL A 203 -25.56 -10.00 -1.47
C VAL A 203 -25.30 -8.49 -1.42
N ASP A 204 -25.91 -7.80 -0.45
CA ASP A 204 -25.57 -6.40 -0.16
C ASP A 204 -24.15 -6.34 0.43
N ARG A 205 -23.24 -5.69 -0.32
CA ARG A 205 -21.82 -5.57 0.04
C ARG A 205 -21.51 -4.37 0.91
N ARG A 206 -22.44 -3.40 1.02
CA ARG A 206 -22.21 -2.13 1.71
C ARG A 206 -21.75 -2.30 3.18
N PRO A 207 -22.28 -3.25 3.98
CA PRO A 207 -21.87 -3.40 5.37
C PRO A 207 -20.41 -3.83 5.56
N TYR A 208 -19.78 -4.38 4.52
CA TYR A 208 -18.43 -4.96 4.58
C TYR A 208 -17.35 -4.02 4.01
N LEU A 209 -17.73 -2.80 3.63
CA LEU A 209 -16.87 -1.83 2.97
C LEU A 209 -16.75 -0.57 3.81
N HIS A 210 -15.51 -0.13 4.04
CA HIS A 210 -15.26 1.20 4.54
C HIS A 210 -15.56 2.21 3.42
N ASP A 211 -16.23 3.32 3.75
CA ASP A 211 -16.69 4.33 2.79
C ASP A 211 -17.44 3.73 1.58
N ALA A 212 -18.44 2.89 1.89
CA ALA A 212 -19.16 2.07 0.92
C ALA A 212 -19.70 2.84 -0.29
N ASP A 213 -20.17 4.08 -0.12
CA ASP A 213 -20.69 4.89 -1.22
C ASP A 213 -19.64 5.22 -2.29
N THR A 214 -18.37 5.39 -1.88
CA THR A 214 -17.24 5.63 -2.78
C THR A 214 -16.68 4.32 -3.33
N ALA A 215 -16.62 3.29 -2.50
CA ALA A 215 -16.00 2.00 -2.85
C ALA A 215 -16.87 1.13 -3.77
N LEU A 216 -18.20 1.16 -3.62
CA LEU A 216 -19.10 0.21 -4.27
C LEU A 216 -18.98 0.16 -5.81
N PRO A 217 -18.91 1.29 -6.55
CA PRO A 217 -18.72 1.23 -8.00
C PRO A 217 -17.41 0.56 -8.42
N ARG A 218 -16.34 0.73 -7.63
CA ARG A 218 -15.03 0.10 -7.86
C ARG A 218 -15.11 -1.40 -7.57
N VAL A 219 -15.77 -1.79 -6.49
CA VAL A 219 -16.03 -3.19 -6.13
C VAL A 219 -16.80 -3.91 -7.23
N GLU A 220 -17.84 -3.28 -7.80
CA GLU A 220 -18.60 -3.84 -8.90
C GLU A 220 -17.74 -4.04 -10.16
N LYS A 221 -16.92 -3.03 -10.50
CA LYS A 221 -15.96 -3.12 -11.61
C LYS A 221 -14.93 -4.22 -11.39
N PHE A 222 -14.45 -4.40 -10.16
CA PHE A 222 -13.51 -5.45 -9.78
C PHE A 222 -14.09 -6.84 -10.01
N PHE A 223 -15.33 -7.09 -9.56
CA PHE A 223 -15.99 -8.38 -9.72
C PHE A 223 -16.58 -8.63 -11.12
N ALA A 224 -16.67 -7.60 -11.97
CA ALA A 224 -17.04 -7.74 -13.38
C ALA A 224 -15.90 -8.28 -14.27
N ARG A 225 -14.67 -8.40 -13.74
CA ARG A 225 -13.51 -8.94 -14.46
C ARG A 225 -13.71 -10.41 -14.83
N THR A 226 -13.04 -10.86 -15.90
CA THR A 226 -13.05 -12.26 -16.35
C THR A 226 -11.61 -12.80 -16.41
N PRO A 227 -11.27 -13.88 -15.68
CA PRO A 227 -12.14 -14.59 -14.75
C PRO A 227 -12.53 -13.72 -13.55
N ARG A 228 -13.70 -14.02 -12.97
CA ARG A 228 -14.17 -13.31 -11.77
C ARG A 228 -13.19 -13.59 -10.63
N PRO A 229 -12.66 -12.56 -9.94
CA PRO A 229 -11.84 -12.76 -8.76
C PRO A 229 -12.65 -13.47 -7.68
N ASP A 230 -12.11 -14.57 -7.18
CA ASP A 230 -12.63 -15.30 -6.04
C ASP A 230 -11.56 -15.34 -4.95
N ILE A 231 -11.99 -15.47 -3.70
CA ILE A 231 -11.10 -15.37 -2.56
C ILE A 231 -10.19 -16.61 -2.43
N GLY A 232 -8.91 -16.35 -2.21
CA GLY A 232 -7.90 -17.35 -1.92
C GLY A 232 -7.47 -17.34 -0.45
N PRO A 233 -6.25 -17.79 -0.14
CA PRO A 233 -5.71 -17.74 1.21
C PRO A 233 -5.68 -16.32 1.80
N ILE A 234 -6.03 -16.24 3.08
CA ILE A 234 -5.95 -15.03 3.89
C ILE A 234 -4.87 -15.25 4.95
N GLU A 235 -3.91 -14.34 5.03
CA GLU A 235 -2.81 -14.43 6.00
C GLU A 235 -2.64 -13.12 6.74
N ARG A 236 -2.63 -13.15 8.09
CA ARG A 236 -2.23 -11.99 8.88
C ARG A 236 -0.73 -11.75 8.72
N LEU A 237 -0.35 -10.53 8.35
CA LEU A 237 1.05 -10.13 8.37
C LEU A 237 1.53 -9.99 9.81
N LYS A 238 2.72 -10.53 10.09
CA LYS A 238 3.35 -10.46 11.43
C LYS A 238 3.89 -9.07 11.77
N ILE A 239 3.96 -8.17 10.78
CA ILE A 239 4.32 -6.77 11.00
C ILE A 239 3.10 -6.01 11.53
N ALA A 240 3.33 -5.08 12.45
CA ALA A 240 2.30 -4.23 13.02
C ALA A 240 2.59 -2.76 12.64
N PRO A 241 2.34 -2.37 11.38
CA PRO A 241 2.68 -1.04 10.92
C PRO A 241 1.87 0.03 11.65
N LEU A 242 2.43 1.23 11.69
CA LEU A 242 1.78 2.41 12.23
C LEU A 242 1.06 3.16 11.11
N LEU A 243 -0.15 3.66 11.36
CA LEU A 243 -0.76 4.62 10.45
C LEU A 243 0.03 5.91 10.47
N LEU A 244 0.41 6.41 9.30
CA LEU A 244 1.21 7.63 9.18
C LEU A 244 0.48 8.86 9.74
N SER A 245 -0.85 8.92 9.59
CA SER A 245 -1.67 10.06 10.03
C SER A 245 -1.90 10.11 11.55
N THR A 246 -2.04 8.95 12.20
CA THR A 246 -2.43 8.86 13.63
C THR A 246 -1.35 8.28 14.54
N GLY A 247 -0.37 7.57 13.99
CA GLY A 247 0.60 6.78 14.75
C GLY A 247 0.02 5.52 15.39
N GLU A 248 -1.20 5.12 15.01
CA GLU A 248 -1.87 3.93 15.57
C GLU A 248 -1.35 2.64 14.92
N ARG A 249 -1.12 1.59 15.71
CA ARG A 249 -0.78 0.26 15.17
C ARG A 249 -1.99 -0.38 14.53
N ILE A 250 -1.81 -0.94 13.34
CA ILE A 250 -2.86 -1.62 12.57
C ILE A 250 -2.46 -3.04 12.19
N ALA A 251 -3.48 -3.88 12.00
CA ALA A 251 -3.33 -5.25 11.56
C ALA A 251 -3.55 -5.28 10.05
N LEU A 252 -2.57 -5.83 9.34
CA LEU A 252 -2.65 -6.02 7.90
C LEU A 252 -2.80 -7.49 7.57
N PHE A 253 -3.57 -7.75 6.53
CA PHE A 253 -3.80 -9.06 5.98
C PHE A 253 -3.32 -9.09 4.53
N ARG A 254 -2.72 -10.19 4.12
CA ARG A 254 -2.56 -10.52 2.72
C ARG A 254 -3.78 -11.33 2.29
N ILE A 255 -4.52 -10.81 1.31
CA ILE A 255 -5.71 -11.43 0.76
C ILE A 255 -5.39 -11.82 -0.68
N SER A 256 -5.14 -13.11 -0.91
CA SER A 256 -4.93 -13.65 -2.26
C SER A 256 -6.26 -13.84 -2.96
N THR A 257 -6.26 -13.77 -4.29
CA THR A 257 -7.43 -14.07 -5.13
C THR A 257 -7.04 -15.03 -6.24
N THR A 258 -8.03 -15.58 -6.94
CA THR A 258 -7.82 -16.41 -8.13
C THR A 258 -7.16 -15.67 -9.29
N THR A 259 -7.25 -14.33 -9.34
CA THR A 259 -6.62 -13.49 -10.37
C THR A 259 -5.28 -12.91 -9.93
N ASN A 260 -4.99 -12.91 -8.63
CA ASN A 260 -3.71 -12.49 -8.07
C ASN A 260 -3.34 -13.34 -6.84
N GLU A 261 -2.48 -14.33 -7.06
CA GLU A 261 -1.96 -15.21 -5.99
C GLU A 261 -1.04 -14.47 -5.00
N ALA A 262 -0.34 -13.43 -5.46
CA ALA A 262 0.50 -12.58 -4.60
C ALA A 262 -0.34 -11.77 -3.60
N GLY A 263 -1.60 -11.49 -3.95
CA GLY A 263 -2.63 -10.88 -3.12
C GLY A 263 -2.54 -9.37 -2.99
N GLY A 264 -3.58 -8.80 -2.38
CA GLY A 264 -3.66 -7.41 -1.93
C GLY A 264 -3.52 -7.28 -0.42
N LEU A 265 -3.16 -6.09 0.05
CA LEU A 265 -3.15 -5.74 1.47
C LEU A 265 -4.57 -5.38 1.91
N GLY A 266 -5.09 -6.07 2.91
CA GLY A 266 -6.35 -5.76 3.55
C GLY A 266 -6.12 -5.13 4.92
N ARG A 267 -6.76 -3.98 5.14
CA ARG A 267 -6.96 -3.39 6.47
C ARG A 267 -8.44 -3.46 6.79
N PHE A 268 -8.78 -3.77 8.04
CA PHE A 268 -10.16 -3.87 8.49
C PHE A 268 -10.42 -2.85 9.60
N TYR A 269 -11.58 -2.19 9.53
CA TYR A 269 -12.09 -1.30 10.57
C TYR A 269 -13.11 -2.05 11.42
N ASP A 270 -12.97 -1.91 12.74
CA ASP A 270 -13.89 -2.45 13.74
C ASP A 270 -14.71 -1.28 14.31
N VAL A 271 -15.79 -0.92 13.60
CA VAL A 271 -16.62 0.25 13.94
C VAL A 271 -17.52 -0.04 15.14
N ASP A 272 -18.20 -1.20 15.13
CA ASP A 272 -19.03 -1.70 16.22
C ASP A 272 -18.74 -3.21 16.43
N PRO A 273 -18.57 -3.69 17.68
CA PRO A 273 -18.37 -5.11 17.98
C PRO A 273 -19.46 -6.05 17.44
N ASN A 274 -20.68 -5.54 17.20
CA ASN A 274 -21.81 -6.31 16.69
C ASN A 274 -21.94 -6.25 15.16
N GLU A 275 -21.22 -5.34 14.52
CA GLU A 275 -21.22 -5.19 13.07
C GLU A 275 -20.09 -6.01 12.44
N PRO A 276 -20.23 -6.40 11.16
CA PRO A 276 -19.12 -6.98 10.43
C PRO A 276 -17.96 -5.98 10.36
N LEU A 277 -16.75 -6.51 10.21
CA LEU A 277 -15.61 -5.65 9.93
C LEU A 277 -15.80 -4.97 8.57
N GLN A 278 -15.24 -3.79 8.40
CA GLN A 278 -15.27 -3.06 7.14
C GLN A 278 -13.89 -3.10 6.49
N LEU A 279 -13.80 -3.59 5.25
CA LEU A 279 -12.55 -3.61 4.49
C LEU A 279 -12.23 -2.22 3.95
N ASP A 280 -10.99 -1.78 4.13
CA ASP A 280 -10.39 -0.66 3.38
C ASP A 280 -10.22 -1.10 1.91
N TRP A 281 -11.25 -0.87 1.10
CA TRP A 281 -11.28 -1.35 -0.27
C TRP A 281 -10.21 -0.70 -1.14
N ASP A 282 -9.94 0.57 -0.91
CA ASP A 282 -8.96 1.33 -1.67
C ASP A 282 -7.55 0.75 -1.49
N LEU A 283 -7.16 0.43 -0.25
CA LEU A 283 -5.89 -0.26 0.02
C LEU A 283 -5.83 -1.62 -0.68
N PHE A 284 -6.90 -2.41 -0.55
CA PHE A 284 -6.96 -3.74 -1.13
C PHE A 284 -6.84 -3.72 -2.64
N GLU A 285 -7.68 -2.95 -3.33
CA GLU A 285 -7.68 -2.88 -4.79
C GLU A 285 -6.37 -2.33 -5.32
N GLU A 286 -5.86 -1.24 -4.73
CA GLU A 286 -4.64 -0.59 -5.22
C GLU A 286 -3.41 -1.51 -5.14
N THR A 287 -3.27 -2.22 -4.01
CA THR A 287 -2.15 -3.14 -3.79
C THR A 287 -2.33 -4.49 -4.47
N HIS A 288 -3.59 -4.91 -4.69
CA HIS A 288 -3.92 -6.09 -5.47
C HIS A 288 -3.63 -5.87 -6.97
N ASP A 289 -3.95 -4.69 -7.50
CA ASP A 289 -3.75 -4.39 -8.92
C ASP A 289 -2.36 -3.82 -9.23
N GLU A 290 -1.49 -3.75 -8.21
CA GLU A 290 -0.13 -3.21 -8.27
C GLU A 290 -0.12 -1.80 -8.90
N VAL A 291 -1.08 -0.94 -8.55
CA VAL A 291 -1.30 0.36 -9.23
C VAL A 291 -0.04 1.23 -9.20
N LEU A 292 0.67 1.28 -8.07
CA LEU A 292 1.95 1.99 -7.96
C LEU A 292 3.00 1.46 -8.96
N LYS A 293 3.07 0.14 -9.15
CA LYS A 293 3.99 -0.48 -10.11
C LYS A 293 3.62 -0.09 -11.54
N ASN A 294 2.32 -0.10 -11.85
CA ASN A 294 1.84 0.27 -13.18
C ASN A 294 2.12 1.76 -13.48
N TYR A 295 1.92 2.65 -12.50
CA TYR A 295 2.28 4.07 -12.59
C TYR A 295 3.78 4.27 -12.92
N LEU A 296 4.65 3.47 -12.30
CA LEU A 296 6.09 3.53 -12.57
C LEU A 296 6.48 3.07 -13.98
N LEU A 297 5.82 2.02 -14.47
CA LEU A 297 6.10 1.44 -15.77
C LEU A 297 5.53 2.30 -16.91
N ASP A 298 4.41 2.99 -16.66
CA ASP A 298 3.76 3.86 -17.63
C ASP A 298 4.32 5.29 -17.59
N LYS A 299 5.34 5.54 -18.43
CA LYS A 299 5.98 6.85 -18.58
C LYS A 299 5.02 7.97 -18.98
N SER A 300 3.87 7.66 -19.59
CA SER A 300 2.90 8.69 -19.97
C SER A 300 2.27 9.37 -18.74
N GLN A 301 2.27 8.68 -17.59
CA GLN A 301 1.72 9.18 -16.34
C GLN A 301 2.73 9.97 -15.50
N HIS A 302 4.01 10.03 -15.91
CA HIS A 302 5.07 10.69 -15.12
C HIS A 302 4.88 12.21 -14.99
N ASN A 303 4.04 12.81 -15.83
CA ASN A 303 3.69 14.23 -15.75
C ASN A 303 2.58 14.52 -14.72
N GLU A 304 1.94 13.49 -14.14
CA GLU A 304 0.83 13.62 -13.20
C GLU A 304 1.23 13.09 -11.83
N SER A 305 0.84 13.81 -10.77
CA SER A 305 0.97 13.33 -9.39
C SER A 305 -0.30 12.59 -8.99
N GLN A 306 -0.15 11.46 -8.30
CA GLN A 306 -1.26 10.59 -7.91
C GLN A 306 -1.16 10.18 -6.44
N TRP A 307 -2.31 9.95 -5.83
CA TRP A 307 -2.41 9.44 -4.47
C TRP A 307 -2.31 7.92 -4.46
N PHE A 308 -1.45 7.38 -3.60
CA PHE A 308 -1.24 5.95 -3.44
C PHE A 308 -1.30 5.54 -1.97
N GLN A 309 -2.02 4.46 -1.68
CA GLN A 309 -1.96 3.76 -0.40
C GLN A 309 -0.78 2.78 -0.36
N VAL A 310 0.24 3.11 0.43
CA VAL A 310 1.51 2.37 0.44
C VAL A 310 2.02 2.10 1.84
N GLY A 311 2.72 0.97 1.97
CA GLY A 311 3.66 0.77 3.06
C GLY A 311 4.88 1.67 2.86
N LEU A 312 5.36 2.30 3.93
CA LEU A 312 6.43 3.30 3.91
C LEU A 312 7.45 2.99 5.01
N ARG A 313 8.74 2.93 4.66
CA ARG A 313 9.84 2.74 5.62
C ARG A 313 11.02 3.66 5.30
N ARG A 314 11.66 4.22 6.32
CA ARG A 314 12.91 4.99 6.15
C ARG A 314 14.05 4.09 5.69
N THR A 315 14.88 4.59 4.80
CA THR A 315 16.11 3.89 4.37
C THR A 315 17.32 4.79 4.53
N HIS A 316 18.52 4.22 4.38
CA HIS A 316 19.76 5.01 4.46
C HIS A 316 20.11 5.73 3.15
N GLY A 317 19.38 5.48 2.06
CA GLY A 317 19.66 6.07 0.75
C GLY A 317 21.06 5.75 0.25
N LEU A 318 21.50 4.50 0.35
CA LEU A 318 22.84 4.11 -0.10
C LEU A 318 23.01 4.22 -1.62
N GLU A 319 21.88 4.22 -2.34
CA GLU A 319 21.77 4.49 -3.77
C GLU A 319 21.98 5.97 -4.14
N LEU A 320 21.86 6.88 -3.18
CA LEU A 320 22.08 8.31 -3.37
C LEU A 320 23.56 8.67 -3.21
N ASN A 321 24.03 9.61 -4.02
CA ASN A 321 25.33 10.25 -3.77
C ASN A 321 25.25 11.18 -2.53
N GLU A 322 26.40 11.68 -2.07
CA GLU A 322 26.47 12.48 -0.84
C GLU A 322 25.63 13.77 -0.90
N GLU A 323 25.74 14.53 -2.00
CA GLU A 323 24.97 15.76 -2.24
C GLU A 323 23.44 15.50 -2.25
N GLN A 324 23.02 14.40 -2.87
CA GLN A 324 21.61 13.98 -2.87
C GLN A 324 21.16 13.55 -1.47
N ARG A 325 21.99 12.85 -0.70
CA ARG A 325 21.66 12.49 0.69
C ARG A 325 21.54 13.70 1.60
N GLU A 326 22.22 14.81 1.31
CA GLU A 326 22.02 16.07 2.03
C GLU A 326 20.65 16.68 1.71
N THR A 327 20.19 16.53 0.47
CA THR A 327 18.99 17.19 -0.06
C THR A 327 17.69 16.40 0.16
N PHE A 328 17.75 15.06 0.20
CA PHE A 328 16.58 14.18 0.23
C PHE A 328 16.55 13.24 1.43
N HIS A 329 15.34 12.98 1.93
CA HIS A 329 15.01 11.83 2.76
C HIS A 329 14.63 10.65 1.84
N PRO A 330 15.33 9.51 1.89
CA PRO A 330 15.02 8.33 1.11
C PRO A 330 14.07 7.39 1.88
N PHE A 331 13.10 6.83 1.16
CA PHE A 331 12.10 5.91 1.68
C PHE A 331 11.93 4.71 0.75
N GLU A 332 11.62 3.56 1.32
CA GLU A 332 11.16 2.37 0.61
C GLU A 332 9.63 2.35 0.66
N LEU A 333 9.01 2.35 -0.52
CA LEU A 333 7.58 2.17 -0.72
C LEU A 333 7.29 0.70 -1.03
N GLN A 334 6.25 0.18 -0.40
CA GLN A 334 5.67 -1.12 -0.68
C GLN A 334 4.23 -0.92 -1.19
N GLY A 335 4.04 -1.09 -2.50
CA GLY A 335 2.73 -0.99 -3.17
C GLY A 335 2.08 -2.34 -3.49
N ALA A 336 2.64 -3.45 -3.00
CA ALA A 336 2.13 -4.81 -3.25
C ALA A 336 2.26 -5.69 -2.00
N ALA A 337 1.31 -6.61 -1.78
CA ALA A 337 1.29 -7.45 -0.59
C ALA A 337 2.44 -8.46 -0.53
N SER A 338 2.91 -8.93 -1.68
CA SER A 338 4.04 -9.87 -1.78
C SER A 338 5.39 -9.26 -1.41
N GLY A 339 5.49 -7.93 -1.31
CA GLY A 339 6.75 -7.23 -1.16
C GLY A 339 7.69 -7.35 -2.37
N GLY A 340 7.18 -7.87 -3.51
CA GLY A 340 7.92 -7.97 -4.77
C GLY A 340 8.13 -6.62 -5.46
N VAL A 341 7.28 -5.64 -5.15
CA VAL A 341 7.41 -4.25 -5.62
C VAL A 341 7.93 -3.42 -4.45
N ARG A 342 9.24 -3.22 -4.42
CA ARG A 342 9.92 -2.28 -3.53
C ARG A 342 10.51 -1.18 -4.38
N VAL A 343 10.08 0.04 -4.10
CA VAL A 343 10.48 1.20 -4.90
C VAL A 343 11.01 2.27 -3.97
N TYR A 344 12.13 2.88 -4.35
CA TYR A 344 12.66 4.01 -3.60
C TYR A 344 11.94 5.29 -4.01
N ALA A 345 11.44 6.02 -3.02
CA ALA A 345 10.87 7.34 -3.18
C ALA A 345 11.60 8.32 -2.28
N TYR A 346 11.60 9.59 -2.67
CA TYR A 346 12.40 10.62 -2.05
C TYR A 346 11.54 11.80 -1.65
N CYS A 347 11.87 12.42 -0.54
CA CYS A 347 11.24 13.66 -0.12
C CYS A 347 12.32 14.73 0.11
N ARG A 348 12.14 15.94 -0.39
CA ARG A 348 13.10 17.02 -0.18
C ARG A 348 13.08 17.45 1.29
N LYS A 349 14.25 17.45 1.96
CA LYS A 349 14.36 17.84 3.38
C LYS A 349 13.95 19.29 3.64
N SER A 350 14.13 20.15 2.63
CA SER A 350 13.80 21.57 2.72
C SER A 350 12.29 21.86 2.73
N LEU A 351 11.48 20.94 2.20
CA LEU A 351 10.02 21.11 2.13
C LEU A 351 9.36 20.81 3.48
N PRO A 352 8.22 21.46 3.81
CA PRO A 352 7.48 21.18 5.04
C PRO A 352 7.14 19.70 5.23
N ILE A 353 6.76 19.02 4.14
CA ILE A 353 6.47 17.59 4.13
C ILE A 353 7.69 16.73 4.53
N GLY A 354 8.89 17.09 4.07
CA GLY A 354 10.12 16.38 4.40
C GLY A 354 10.45 16.48 5.88
N LYS A 355 10.34 17.68 6.45
CA LYS A 355 10.50 17.91 7.91
C LYS A 355 9.48 17.11 8.71
N ARG A 356 8.21 17.12 8.26
CA ARG A 356 7.12 16.43 8.95
C ARG A 356 7.34 14.91 8.96
N LEU A 357 7.74 14.32 7.84
CA LEU A 357 8.07 12.90 7.76
C LEU A 357 9.29 12.55 8.64
N ASP A 358 10.30 13.41 8.70
CA ASP A 358 11.48 13.19 9.55
C ASP A 358 11.12 13.21 11.05
N GLU A 359 10.18 14.06 11.46
CA GLU A 359 9.66 14.14 12.84
C GLU A 359 8.76 12.95 13.20
N LEU A 360 7.89 12.52 12.29
CA LEU A 360 6.89 11.49 12.56
C LEU A 360 7.44 10.06 12.46
N MET A 361 8.45 9.84 11.63
CA MET A 361 8.89 8.50 11.27
C MET A 361 10.14 8.04 11.99
N ASP A 362 9.99 6.93 12.71
CA ASP A 362 11.08 6.19 13.30
C ASP A 362 11.75 5.25 12.28
N TRP A 363 13.06 5.03 12.46
CA TRP A 363 13.87 4.20 11.57
C TRP A 363 13.54 2.70 11.65
N SER A 364 13.03 2.24 12.79
CA SER A 364 12.74 0.82 13.04
C SER A 364 11.30 0.41 12.73
N GLU A 365 10.44 1.36 12.37
CA GLU A 365 9.02 1.12 12.19
C GLU A 365 8.63 1.13 10.71
N VAL A 366 7.55 0.43 10.41
CA VAL A 366 6.90 0.46 9.09
C VAL A 366 5.62 1.25 9.25
N TYR A 367 5.35 2.13 8.30
CA TYR A 367 4.15 2.94 8.29
C TYR A 367 3.24 2.52 7.14
N LEU A 368 1.94 2.73 7.30
CA LEU A 368 0.97 2.69 6.20
C LEU A 368 0.39 4.10 6.06
N GLY A 369 0.34 4.62 4.84
CA GLY A 369 -0.25 5.93 4.58
C GLY A 369 -0.67 6.12 3.13
N THR A 370 -1.49 7.14 2.91
CA THR A 370 -1.86 7.63 1.58
C THR A 370 -0.91 8.76 1.21
N LEU A 371 -0.04 8.55 0.22
CA LEU A 371 0.98 9.50 -0.21
C LEU A 371 0.64 10.10 -1.57
N LEU A 372 0.83 11.40 -1.74
CA LEU A 372 0.84 12.03 -3.05
C LEU A 372 2.24 11.87 -3.64
N VAL A 373 2.34 11.10 -4.72
CA VAL A 373 3.60 10.79 -5.37
C VAL A 373 3.60 11.37 -6.78
N GLY A 374 4.71 12.01 -7.14
CA GLY A 374 5.00 12.42 -8.51
C GLY A 374 6.33 11.84 -8.99
N VAL A 375 6.68 12.11 -10.24
CA VAL A 375 7.98 11.75 -10.81
C VAL A 375 8.77 13.03 -11.10
N GLU A 376 10.04 13.06 -10.69
CA GLU A 376 10.96 14.14 -11.01
C GLU A 376 12.18 13.60 -11.76
N GLN A 377 12.59 14.30 -12.82
CA GLN A 377 13.83 14.02 -13.52
C GLN A 377 14.99 14.70 -12.78
N MET A 378 15.95 13.90 -12.31
CA MET A 378 17.15 14.40 -11.65
C MET A 378 18.12 15.02 -12.68
N GLN A 379 19.10 15.78 -12.21
CA GLN A 379 20.16 16.36 -13.07
C GLN A 379 20.93 15.30 -13.87
N THR A 380 20.98 14.07 -13.37
CA THR A 380 21.59 12.90 -14.04
C THR A 380 20.75 12.35 -15.19
N GLY A 381 19.53 12.87 -15.40
CA GLY A 381 18.55 12.37 -16.37
C GLY A 381 17.69 11.21 -15.86
N GLU A 382 17.98 10.68 -14.66
CA GLU A 382 17.23 9.59 -14.03
C GLU A 382 15.89 10.09 -13.47
N PHE A 383 14.81 9.37 -13.73
CA PHE A 383 13.49 9.62 -13.14
C PHE A 383 13.38 9.00 -11.75
N ARG A 384 12.86 9.76 -10.78
CA ARG A 384 12.71 9.32 -9.39
C ARG A 384 11.33 9.64 -8.86
N LEU A 385 10.81 8.76 -8.00
CA LEU A 385 9.59 9.02 -7.26
C LEU A 385 9.80 10.08 -6.19
N MET A 386 8.95 11.09 -6.20
CA MET A 386 8.95 12.18 -5.25
C MET A 386 7.69 12.13 -4.39
N ILE A 387 7.87 12.06 -3.08
CA ILE A 387 6.78 12.23 -2.11
C ILE A 387 6.52 13.73 -1.97
N LEU A 388 5.35 14.15 -2.45
CA LEU A 388 4.93 15.55 -2.48
C LEU A 388 4.07 15.91 -1.27
N ASP A 389 3.23 14.97 -0.81
CA ASP A 389 2.39 15.12 0.37
C ASP A 389 1.96 13.76 0.96
N PHE A 390 1.31 13.76 2.11
CA PHE A 390 0.56 12.61 2.64
C PHE A 390 -0.77 13.05 3.26
N ARG A 391 -1.79 12.18 3.19
CA ARG A 391 -3.12 12.48 3.75
C ARG A 391 -3.05 12.63 5.27
N GLY A 392 -3.54 13.75 5.78
CA GLY A 392 -3.45 14.10 7.20
C GLY A 392 -2.18 14.88 7.57
N SER A 393 -1.36 15.30 6.60
CA SER A 393 -0.23 16.20 6.85
C SER A 393 -0.66 17.58 7.34
N GLY A 394 -1.88 18.00 7.00
CA GLY A 394 -2.43 19.34 7.27
C GLY A 394 -1.86 20.43 6.36
N LEU A 395 -1.06 20.07 5.34
CA LEU A 395 -0.43 21.01 4.42
C LEU A 395 -1.29 21.33 3.20
N VAL A 396 -2.02 20.33 2.68
CA VAL A 396 -3.04 20.52 1.65
C VAL A 396 -4.41 20.43 2.29
N GLN A 397 -5.19 21.51 2.22
CA GLN A 397 -6.61 21.47 2.57
C GLN A 397 -7.33 20.68 1.48
N GLU A 398 -7.83 19.49 1.80
CA GLU A 398 -8.78 18.79 0.95
C GLU A 398 -10.02 19.71 0.80
N LYS A 399 -10.33 20.10 -0.44
CA LYS A 399 -11.50 20.91 -0.78
C LYS A 399 -12.71 20.04 -1.05
#